data_AF-A0A377GWH1-F1
#
_entry.id   AF-A0A377GWH1-F1
#
_cell.length_a   1.000
_cell.length_b   1.000
_cell.length_c   1.000
_cell.angle_alpha   90.00
_cell.angle_beta   90.00
_cell.angle_gamma   90.00
#
_symmetry.space_group_name_H-M   'P 1'
#
loop_
_entity.id
_entity.type
_entity.pdbx_description
1 polymer ?
#
loop_
_entity_poly.entity_id
_entity_poly.type
_entity_poly.pdbx_seq_one_letter_code
_entity_poly.pdbx_strand_id
1 'polypeptide(L)'
;MKLTKKEKILIVCSLTVICFSLYTFSKRDILIERLANSQFLSKSYRKSRDKKLEKEIERKLNSYILKEKIKELSTEKLEVVSTILSNDDTLKLLNEKDKEKYSSERYLLEDINYDEAITLYNASKGFRELALLSEDIKNYLMNSYPNFNYSKVIDNDGKVPELIAAKNKFLKLTSNKELKDIISHLDKNQLDELNTIIGNDTDMIELLNFNKKFIEQVKLNVNKLLTSGLPLETLEKLVSFSKRVDELSNLDERFDKFITENMDKIEFKKIYLYGEFYLADKNNDIDLEKEYRKKNYTFEEPFIKLNPYGRTPLTALVKVDNDLAGKKVKVLIKGEFGSEDYSYMTEINSLGEFIVAGLFSKSKNKIKVKLEDGREKDLIITTNTLDDILPSIVIEKKIANRMEPGMNLVSFNTKEKAMPFIFDINGNVRYVLDISSTMNKAYVGKEEKNWIVANDEAVFTFDMLGKILSIREPEYYAENENWKNGVLFREIQYLPKKNNQLAVYGFSDKLAYPSGVFSELGIDSKQELFKARLYFDKNSFEENNILSGRRIELF
;
A
#
# COMPACT_ATOMS: atom_id res chain seq x y z
N MET A 1 90.41 -36.63 -20.72
CA MET A 1 90.10 -36.87 -22.15
C MET A 1 89.80 -35.51 -22.80
N LYS A 2 90.65 -35.02 -23.72
CA LYS A 2 90.42 -33.72 -24.39
C LYS A 2 89.42 -33.93 -25.53
N LEU A 3 88.21 -33.37 -25.41
CA LEU A 3 87.19 -33.38 -26.46
C LEU A 3 87.76 -32.85 -27.77
N THR A 4 87.52 -33.58 -28.85
CA THR A 4 87.93 -33.19 -30.21
C THR A 4 87.15 -31.96 -30.68
N LYS A 5 87.71 -31.21 -31.64
CA LYS A 5 87.09 -29.98 -32.16
C LYS A 5 85.67 -30.22 -32.72
N LYS A 6 85.41 -31.41 -33.28
CA LYS A 6 84.09 -31.82 -33.78
C LYS A 6 83.07 -32.04 -32.65
N GLU A 7 83.47 -32.70 -31.56
CA GLU A 7 82.60 -32.92 -30.40
C GLU A 7 82.24 -31.61 -29.70
N LYS A 8 83.18 -30.66 -29.63
CA LYS A 8 82.90 -29.31 -29.10
C LYS A 8 81.88 -28.55 -29.93
N ILE A 9 81.97 -28.62 -31.27
CA ILE A 9 80.98 -27.98 -32.16
C ILE A 9 79.61 -28.64 -31.99
N LEU A 10 79.56 -29.98 -31.91
CA LEU A 10 78.30 -30.71 -31.70
C LEU A 10 77.64 -30.31 -30.38
N ILE A 11 78.41 -30.23 -29.29
CA ILE A 11 77.89 -29.82 -27.97
C ILE A 11 77.40 -28.38 -28.00
N VAL A 12 78.13 -27.46 -28.64
CA VAL A 12 77.70 -26.06 -28.78
C VAL A 12 76.41 -25.96 -29.59
N CYS A 13 76.29 -26.68 -30.71
CA CYS A 13 75.05 -26.73 -31.49
C CYS A 13 73.89 -27.29 -30.66
N SER A 14 74.09 -28.39 -29.93
CA SER A 14 73.07 -28.97 -29.05
C SER A 14 72.65 -28.00 -27.95
N LEU A 15 73.61 -27.30 -27.31
CA LEU A 15 73.32 -26.29 -26.30
C LEU A 15 72.56 -25.10 -26.89
N THR A 16 72.91 -24.65 -28.10
CA THR A 16 72.16 -23.58 -28.76
C THR A 16 70.73 -23.99 -29.08
N VAL A 17 70.49 -25.23 -29.50
CA VAL A 17 69.13 -25.74 -29.74
C VAL A 17 68.33 -25.81 -28.44
N ILE A 18 68.94 -26.27 -27.34
CA ILE A 18 68.30 -26.36 -26.02
C ILE A 18 68.02 -24.97 -25.44
N CYS A 19 68.95 -24.03 -25.57
CA CYS A 19 68.75 -22.65 -25.12
C CYS A 19 67.68 -21.94 -25.97
N PHE A 20 67.64 -22.19 -27.28
CA PHE A 20 66.63 -21.63 -28.16
C PHE A 20 65.24 -22.24 -27.88
N SER A 21 65.15 -23.54 -27.60
CA SER A 21 63.89 -24.18 -27.20
C SER A 21 63.40 -23.66 -25.85
N LEU A 22 64.27 -23.51 -24.85
CA LEU A 22 63.93 -22.89 -23.56
C LEU A 22 63.50 -21.43 -23.69
N TYR A 23 64.16 -20.66 -24.57
CA TYR A 23 63.80 -19.27 -24.86
C TYR A 23 62.43 -19.16 -25.53
N THR A 24 62.15 -20.00 -26.54
CA THR A 24 60.84 -20.05 -27.21
C THR A 24 59.71 -20.48 -26.26
N PHE A 25 60.02 -21.35 -25.29
CA PHE A 25 59.07 -21.78 -24.27
C PHE A 25 58.79 -20.68 -23.23
N SER A 26 59.84 -20.00 -22.75
CA SER A 26 59.74 -18.94 -21.73
C SER A 26 59.08 -17.65 -22.24
N LYS A 27 59.28 -17.30 -23.52
CA LYS A 27 58.76 -16.08 -24.15
C LYS A 27 57.62 -16.33 -25.13
N ARG A 28 56.93 -17.48 -24.97
CA ARG A 28 55.92 -17.98 -25.90
C ARG A 28 54.85 -16.94 -26.23
N ASP A 29 54.30 -16.28 -25.22
CA ASP A 29 53.14 -15.39 -25.42
C ASP A 29 53.55 -14.07 -26.12
N ILE A 30 54.73 -13.52 -25.81
CA ILE A 30 55.31 -12.33 -26.47
C ILE A 30 55.71 -12.62 -27.93
N LEU A 31 56.25 -13.82 -28.19
CA LEU A 31 56.56 -14.27 -29.55
C LEU A 31 55.29 -14.46 -30.38
N ILE A 32 54.24 -15.06 -29.80
CA ILE A 32 52.94 -15.24 -30.44
C ILE A 32 52.31 -13.89 -30.84
N GLU A 33 52.37 -12.90 -29.95
CA GLU A 33 51.81 -11.57 -30.20
C GLU A 33 52.55 -10.81 -31.31
N ARG A 34 53.90 -10.87 -31.34
CA ARG A 34 54.71 -10.30 -32.44
C ARG A 34 54.55 -11.05 -33.76
N LEU A 35 54.39 -12.38 -33.71
CA LEU A 35 54.19 -13.21 -34.91
C LEU A 35 52.81 -12.99 -35.54
N ALA A 36 51.78 -12.77 -34.72
CA ALA A 36 50.41 -12.46 -35.15
C ALA A 36 50.33 -11.12 -35.94
N ASN A 37 51.24 -10.18 -35.69
CA ASN A 37 51.31 -8.89 -36.38
C ASN A 37 52.12 -8.91 -37.69
N SER A 38 52.70 -10.05 -38.09
CA SER A 38 53.43 -10.17 -39.37
C SER A 38 52.52 -10.68 -40.49
N GLN A 39 52.56 -10.05 -41.67
CA GLN A 39 51.59 -10.27 -42.76
C GLN A 39 51.56 -11.71 -43.32
N PHE A 40 52.67 -12.45 -43.22
CA PHE A 40 52.80 -13.81 -43.77
C PHE A 40 52.55 -14.90 -42.71
N LEU A 41 53.02 -14.71 -41.47
CA LEU A 41 52.84 -15.69 -40.38
C LEU A 41 51.50 -15.53 -39.68
N SER A 42 50.86 -14.36 -39.73
CA SER A 42 49.47 -14.18 -39.30
C SER A 42 48.52 -15.10 -40.07
N LYS A 43 48.72 -15.30 -41.38
CA LYS A 43 47.93 -16.20 -42.22
C LYS A 43 48.12 -17.68 -41.83
N SER A 44 49.35 -18.09 -41.51
CA SER A 44 49.66 -19.44 -41.04
C SER A 44 49.19 -19.70 -39.61
N TYR A 45 49.32 -18.71 -38.73
CA TYR A 45 48.85 -18.75 -37.35
C TYR A 45 47.32 -18.81 -37.28
N ARG A 46 46.63 -17.97 -38.07
CA ARG A 46 45.18 -18.00 -38.23
C ARG A 46 44.71 -19.36 -38.74
N LYS A 47 45.32 -19.88 -39.81
CA LYS A 47 45.03 -21.22 -40.34
C LYS A 47 45.28 -22.36 -39.33
N SER A 48 46.26 -22.23 -38.45
CA SER A 48 46.51 -23.21 -37.38
C SER A 48 45.50 -23.10 -36.24
N ARG A 49 45.07 -21.88 -35.90
CA ARG A 49 44.03 -21.61 -34.90
C ARG A 49 42.66 -22.07 -35.38
N ASP A 50 42.31 -21.80 -36.64
CA ASP A 50 41.10 -22.27 -37.32
C ASP A 50 41.02 -23.79 -37.23
N LYS A 51 42.07 -24.50 -37.66
CA LYS A 51 42.13 -25.97 -37.58
C LYS A 51 42.01 -26.52 -36.16
N LYS A 52 42.46 -25.77 -35.15
CA LYS A 52 42.34 -26.19 -33.75
C LYS A 52 40.89 -26.05 -33.27
N LEU A 53 40.25 -24.92 -33.55
CA LEU A 53 38.86 -24.65 -33.23
C LEU A 53 37.92 -25.61 -33.98
N GLU A 54 38.15 -25.82 -35.28
CA GLU A 54 37.42 -26.80 -36.09
C GLU A 54 37.46 -28.20 -35.46
N LYS A 55 38.65 -28.70 -35.13
CA LYS A 55 38.80 -30.02 -34.49
C LYS A 55 38.10 -30.11 -33.13
N GLU A 56 38.13 -29.03 -32.36
CA GLU A 56 37.45 -28.98 -31.07
C GLU A 56 35.94 -29.07 -31.23
N ILE A 57 35.38 -28.29 -32.16
CA ILE A 57 33.95 -28.27 -32.50
C ILE A 57 33.52 -29.63 -33.10
N GLU A 58 34.32 -30.19 -34.01
CA GLU A 58 34.06 -31.50 -34.61
C GLU A 58 33.98 -32.62 -33.58
N ARG A 59 34.76 -32.54 -32.51
CA ARG A 59 34.74 -33.52 -31.41
C ARG A 59 33.49 -33.38 -30.55
N LYS A 60 32.94 -32.18 -30.43
CA LYS A 60 31.77 -31.88 -29.59
C LYS A 60 30.44 -32.20 -30.29
N LEU A 61 30.38 -32.22 -31.61
CA LEU A 61 29.14 -32.45 -32.37
C LEU A 61 29.04 -33.87 -32.93
N ASN A 62 27.83 -34.39 -33.07
CA ASN A 62 27.56 -35.69 -33.70
C ASN A 62 27.14 -35.57 -35.16
N SER A 63 26.42 -34.50 -35.54
CA SER A 63 25.90 -34.32 -36.89
C SER A 63 27.00 -33.95 -37.89
N TYR A 64 27.21 -34.80 -38.90
CA TYR A 64 28.14 -34.52 -40.00
C TYR A 64 27.72 -33.27 -40.80
N ILE A 65 26.42 -33.12 -41.09
CA ILE A 65 25.88 -32.00 -41.87
C ILE A 65 26.12 -30.67 -41.16
N LEU A 66 25.91 -30.62 -39.84
CA LEU A 66 26.15 -29.41 -39.06
C LEU A 66 27.65 -29.07 -39.00
N LYS A 67 28.53 -30.07 -38.88
CA LYS A 67 29.98 -29.86 -38.89
C LYS A 67 30.45 -29.21 -40.19
N GLU A 68 30.00 -29.73 -41.34
CA GLU A 68 30.37 -29.18 -42.65
C GLU A 68 29.91 -27.72 -42.79
N LYS A 69 28.66 -27.41 -42.40
CA LYS A 69 28.14 -26.04 -42.42
C LYS A 69 28.90 -25.09 -41.48
N ILE A 70 29.41 -25.59 -40.34
CA ILE A 70 30.22 -24.78 -39.42
C ILE A 70 31.63 -24.52 -39.97
N LYS A 71 32.23 -25.46 -40.70
CA LYS A 71 33.57 -25.28 -41.32
C LYS A 71 33.62 -24.15 -42.35
N GLU A 72 32.47 -23.81 -42.94
CA GLU A 72 32.36 -22.72 -43.92
C GLU A 72 32.38 -21.33 -43.25
N LEU A 73 32.33 -21.24 -41.92
CA LEU A 73 32.35 -19.99 -41.18
C LEU A 73 33.75 -19.36 -41.09
N SER A 74 33.81 -18.04 -40.85
CA SER A 74 35.08 -17.35 -40.59
C SER A 74 35.68 -17.71 -39.23
N THR A 75 36.98 -17.49 -39.05
CA THR A 75 37.70 -17.68 -37.78
C THR A 75 36.95 -17.07 -36.58
N GLU A 76 36.48 -15.83 -36.72
CA GLU A 76 35.80 -15.10 -35.65
C GLU A 76 34.47 -15.78 -35.29
N LYS A 77 33.73 -16.25 -36.29
CA LYS A 77 32.48 -16.98 -36.07
C LYS A 77 32.74 -18.35 -35.44
N LEU A 78 33.83 -19.04 -35.79
CA LEU A 78 34.21 -20.31 -35.16
C LEU A 78 34.52 -20.15 -33.66
N GLU A 79 35.05 -19.01 -33.24
CA GLU A 79 35.24 -18.71 -31.81
C GLU A 79 33.91 -18.51 -31.08
N VAL A 80 32.97 -17.82 -31.72
CA VAL A 80 31.61 -17.69 -31.20
C VAL A 80 30.94 -19.07 -31.11
N VAL A 81 31.09 -19.92 -32.13
CA VAL A 81 30.60 -21.31 -32.09
C VAL A 81 31.22 -22.08 -30.93
N SER A 82 32.55 -22.02 -30.75
CA SER A 82 33.22 -22.72 -29.65
C SER A 82 32.71 -22.28 -28.27
N THR A 83 32.43 -20.98 -28.13
CA THR A 83 31.83 -20.39 -26.93
C THR A 83 30.42 -20.92 -26.68
N ILE A 84 29.56 -20.91 -27.72
CA ILE A 84 28.18 -21.43 -27.64
C ILE A 84 28.19 -22.92 -27.25
N LEU A 85 29.05 -23.70 -27.90
CA LEU A 85 29.24 -25.13 -27.66
C LEU A 85 30.00 -25.44 -26.35
N SER A 86 30.22 -24.45 -25.48
CA SER A 86 30.68 -24.69 -24.11
C SER A 86 29.52 -24.81 -23.12
N ASN A 87 28.28 -24.49 -23.55
CA ASN A 87 27.08 -24.74 -22.78
C ASN A 87 26.61 -26.20 -22.98
N ASP A 88 26.58 -26.98 -21.90
CA ASP A 88 26.24 -28.41 -21.91
C ASP A 88 24.81 -28.68 -22.39
N ASP A 89 23.85 -27.81 -22.07
CA ASP A 89 22.44 -27.97 -22.50
C ASP A 89 22.29 -27.83 -24.01
N THR A 90 23.00 -26.86 -24.60
CA THR A 90 23.05 -26.65 -26.05
C THR A 90 23.65 -27.87 -26.75
N LEU A 91 24.77 -28.40 -26.22
CA LEU A 91 25.40 -29.60 -26.75
C LEU A 91 24.50 -30.83 -26.66
N LYS A 92 23.81 -30.99 -25.52
CA LYS A 92 22.88 -32.11 -25.28
C LYS A 92 21.80 -32.14 -26.35
N LEU A 93 21.16 -31.01 -26.66
CA LEU A 93 20.13 -30.95 -27.69
C LEU A 93 20.69 -31.14 -29.10
N LEU A 94 21.83 -30.52 -29.44
CA LEU A 94 22.47 -30.65 -30.76
C LEU A 94 22.89 -32.10 -31.10
N ASN A 95 23.19 -32.87 -30.07
CA ASN A 95 23.66 -34.25 -30.18
C ASN A 95 22.57 -35.31 -29.96
N GLU A 96 21.34 -34.90 -29.64
CA GLU A 96 20.23 -35.82 -29.44
C GLU A 96 19.88 -36.56 -30.73
N LYS A 97 19.57 -37.86 -30.60
CA LYS A 97 19.19 -38.70 -31.74
C LYS A 97 17.73 -38.48 -32.13
N ASP A 98 16.85 -38.38 -31.15
CA ASP A 98 15.43 -38.10 -31.31
C ASP A 98 15.16 -36.60 -31.16
N LYS A 99 15.25 -35.88 -32.28
CA LYS A 99 15.08 -34.41 -32.30
C LYS A 99 13.63 -33.96 -32.23
N GLU A 100 12.68 -34.84 -32.59
CA GLU A 100 11.24 -34.54 -32.58
C GLU A 100 10.67 -34.46 -31.16
N LYS A 101 11.35 -35.10 -30.21
CA LYS A 101 11.05 -35.04 -28.77
C LYS A 101 11.02 -33.62 -28.20
N TYR A 102 11.81 -32.70 -28.74
CA TYR A 102 11.87 -31.33 -28.24
C TYR A 102 10.85 -30.46 -28.95
N SER A 103 9.97 -29.85 -28.16
CA SER A 103 8.94 -28.93 -28.65
C SER A 103 9.01 -27.60 -27.91
N SER A 104 8.84 -26.50 -28.64
CA SER A 104 8.68 -25.17 -28.03
C SER A 104 7.38 -25.05 -27.25
N GLU A 105 6.38 -25.89 -27.55
CA GLU A 105 5.15 -25.98 -26.77
C GLU A 105 5.40 -26.61 -25.40
N ARG A 106 6.31 -27.60 -25.31
CA ARG A 106 6.70 -28.22 -24.03
C ARG A 106 7.27 -27.20 -23.05
N TYR A 107 8.05 -26.24 -23.54
CA TYR A 107 8.58 -25.14 -22.73
C TYR A 107 7.50 -24.24 -22.13
N LEU A 108 6.33 -24.17 -22.78
CA LEU A 108 5.22 -23.31 -22.38
C LEU A 108 4.13 -24.09 -21.61
N LEU A 109 4.30 -25.40 -21.41
CA LEU A 109 3.38 -26.18 -20.61
C LEU A 109 3.56 -25.88 -19.12
N GLU A 110 2.45 -25.87 -18.38
CA GLU A 110 2.45 -25.58 -16.94
C GLU A 110 3.13 -26.67 -16.09
N ASP A 111 3.23 -27.90 -16.60
CA ASP A 111 3.78 -29.06 -15.89
C ASP A 111 5.28 -29.29 -16.11
N ILE A 112 5.96 -28.42 -16.86
CA ILE A 112 7.40 -28.54 -17.09
C ILE A 112 8.17 -28.33 -15.78
N ASN A 113 9.14 -29.21 -15.51
CA ASN A 113 10.00 -29.07 -14.33
C ASN A 113 11.12 -28.02 -14.57
N TYR A 114 11.69 -27.52 -13.48
CA TYR A 114 12.71 -26.45 -13.51
C TYR A 114 13.94 -26.81 -14.35
N ASP A 115 14.49 -28.02 -14.17
CA ASP A 115 15.71 -28.46 -14.86
C ASP A 115 15.47 -28.60 -16.37
N GLU A 116 14.32 -29.13 -16.77
CA GLU A 116 13.88 -29.23 -18.15
C GLU A 116 13.67 -27.85 -18.78
N ALA A 117 13.03 -26.92 -18.07
CA ALA A 117 12.81 -25.55 -18.55
C ALA A 117 14.14 -24.80 -18.75
N ILE A 118 15.09 -24.90 -17.80
CA ILE A 118 16.43 -24.31 -17.95
C ILE A 118 17.18 -24.93 -19.13
N THR A 119 17.13 -26.25 -19.26
CA THR A 119 17.80 -26.95 -20.37
C THR A 119 17.28 -26.42 -21.71
N LEU A 120 15.95 -26.34 -21.88
CA LEU A 120 15.33 -25.84 -23.11
C LEU A 120 15.63 -24.36 -23.37
N TYR A 121 15.65 -23.52 -22.33
CA TYR A 121 15.99 -22.09 -22.46
C TYR A 121 17.45 -21.88 -22.88
N ASN A 122 18.39 -22.51 -22.17
CA ASN A 122 19.82 -22.41 -22.47
C ASN A 122 20.14 -22.93 -23.88
N ALA A 123 19.55 -24.07 -24.25
CA ALA A 123 19.70 -24.61 -25.59
C ALA A 123 19.08 -23.70 -26.65
N SER A 124 17.90 -23.11 -26.40
CA SER A 124 17.28 -22.15 -27.32
C SER A 124 18.15 -20.91 -27.54
N LYS A 125 18.84 -20.44 -26.50
CA LYS A 125 19.77 -19.31 -26.58
C LYS A 125 20.95 -19.67 -27.49
N GLY A 126 21.56 -20.84 -27.26
CA GLY A 126 22.62 -21.35 -28.11
C GLY A 126 22.18 -21.55 -29.57
N PHE A 127 20.97 -22.06 -29.80
CA PHE A 127 20.41 -22.26 -31.15
C PHE A 127 20.17 -20.92 -31.86
N ARG A 128 19.63 -19.92 -31.17
CA ARG A 128 19.42 -18.56 -31.71
C ARG A 128 20.75 -17.92 -32.07
N GLU A 129 21.74 -18.01 -31.17
CA GLU A 129 23.09 -17.47 -31.43
C GLU A 129 23.75 -18.17 -32.62
N LEU A 130 23.66 -19.50 -32.75
CA LEU A 130 24.16 -20.26 -33.91
C LEU A 130 23.44 -19.88 -35.21
N ALA A 131 22.11 -19.73 -35.17
CA ALA A 131 21.31 -19.36 -36.33
C ALA A 131 21.67 -17.95 -36.87
N LEU A 132 22.08 -17.03 -36.00
CA LEU A 132 22.55 -15.69 -36.40
C LEU A 132 23.91 -15.72 -37.11
N LEU A 133 24.70 -16.78 -36.97
CA LEU A 133 26.03 -16.87 -37.59
C LEU A 133 25.98 -17.19 -39.09
N SER A 134 24.97 -17.93 -39.55
CA SER A 134 24.80 -18.29 -40.97
C SER A 134 23.37 -18.75 -41.29
N GLU A 135 22.85 -18.34 -42.44
CA GLU A 135 21.54 -18.78 -42.93
C GLU A 135 21.51 -20.29 -43.17
N ASP A 136 22.63 -20.90 -43.56
CA ASP A 136 22.76 -22.35 -43.74
C ASP A 136 22.59 -23.13 -42.43
N ILE A 137 23.14 -22.58 -41.34
CA ILE A 137 23.02 -23.18 -40.01
C ILE A 137 21.59 -23.00 -39.49
N LYS A 138 21.01 -21.81 -39.68
CA LYS A 138 19.61 -21.54 -39.34
C LYS A 138 18.66 -22.50 -40.05
N ASN A 139 18.80 -22.69 -41.36
CA ASN A 139 18.00 -23.63 -42.15
C ASN A 139 18.18 -25.07 -41.67
N TYR A 140 19.42 -25.48 -41.35
CA TYR A 140 19.67 -26.79 -40.78
C TYR A 140 18.95 -27.00 -39.43
N LEU A 141 18.99 -26.01 -38.54
CA LEU A 141 18.33 -26.08 -37.23
C LEU A 141 16.81 -26.14 -37.38
N MET A 142 16.21 -25.29 -38.22
CA MET A 142 14.77 -25.30 -38.48
C MET A 142 14.28 -26.63 -39.06
N ASN A 143 15.02 -27.20 -40.01
CA ASN A 143 14.65 -28.47 -40.62
C ASN A 143 14.91 -29.68 -39.70
N SER A 144 15.94 -29.61 -38.85
CA SER A 144 16.30 -30.70 -37.94
C SER A 144 15.42 -30.75 -36.69
N TYR A 145 14.82 -29.63 -36.29
CA TYR A 145 14.00 -29.51 -35.09
C TYR A 145 12.64 -28.86 -35.43
N PRO A 146 11.76 -29.55 -36.18
CA PRO A 146 10.54 -28.97 -36.72
C PRO A 146 9.56 -28.47 -35.65
N ASN A 147 9.55 -29.09 -34.46
CA ASN A 147 8.65 -28.75 -33.35
C ASN A 147 9.26 -27.71 -32.38
N PHE A 148 10.53 -27.35 -32.56
CA PHE A 148 11.28 -26.53 -31.60
C PHE A 148 11.58 -25.13 -32.14
N ASN A 149 10.62 -24.23 -31.96
CA ASN A 149 10.83 -22.80 -32.20
C ASN A 149 11.60 -22.15 -31.04
N TYR A 150 12.94 -22.15 -31.12
CA TYR A 150 13.82 -21.55 -30.13
C TYR A 150 13.63 -20.04 -29.96
N SER A 151 13.17 -19.31 -31.00
CA SER A 151 12.86 -17.88 -30.88
C SER A 151 11.69 -17.65 -29.93
N LYS A 152 10.62 -18.46 -30.04
CA LYS A 152 9.45 -18.40 -29.14
C LYS A 152 9.82 -18.62 -27.66
N VAL A 153 10.80 -19.48 -27.40
CA VAL A 153 11.34 -19.74 -26.05
C VAL A 153 12.12 -18.54 -25.52
N ILE A 154 12.95 -17.91 -26.35
CA ILE A 154 13.77 -16.75 -25.97
C ILE A 154 12.95 -15.46 -25.87
N ASP A 155 11.92 -15.28 -26.68
CA ASP A 155 11.05 -14.10 -26.62
C ASP A 155 10.23 -14.06 -25.31
N ASN A 156 10.12 -15.19 -24.61
CA ASN A 156 9.62 -15.27 -23.23
C ASN A 156 10.68 -14.95 -22.16
N ASP A 157 11.88 -14.54 -22.56
CA ASP A 157 12.98 -14.00 -21.71
C ASP A 157 13.30 -14.82 -20.45
N GLY A 158 13.20 -16.15 -20.51
CA GLY A 158 13.45 -17.00 -19.33
C GLY A 158 12.40 -16.92 -18.23
N LYS A 159 11.23 -16.32 -18.50
CA LYS A 159 10.12 -16.18 -17.53
C LYS A 159 9.64 -17.51 -16.97
N VAL A 160 9.72 -18.61 -17.74
CA VAL A 160 9.23 -19.93 -17.31
C VAL A 160 10.12 -20.52 -16.19
N PRO A 161 11.45 -20.66 -16.34
CA PRO A 161 12.33 -21.03 -15.24
C PRO A 161 12.17 -20.15 -13.99
N GLU A 162 12.10 -18.83 -14.17
CA GLU A 162 11.92 -17.88 -13.05
C GLU A 162 10.59 -18.10 -12.33
N LEU A 163 9.50 -18.27 -13.08
CA LEU A 163 8.17 -18.56 -12.55
C LEU A 163 8.19 -19.87 -11.74
N ILE A 164 8.80 -20.93 -12.27
CA ILE A 164 8.90 -22.22 -11.57
C ILE A 164 9.74 -22.08 -10.29
N ALA A 165 10.85 -21.35 -10.34
CA ALA A 165 11.68 -21.10 -9.16
C ALA A 165 10.92 -20.32 -8.07
N ALA A 166 10.19 -19.27 -8.47
CA ALA A 166 9.35 -18.49 -7.57
C ALA A 166 8.25 -19.36 -6.95
N LYS A 167 7.49 -20.12 -7.76
CA LYS A 167 6.48 -21.08 -7.27
C LYS A 167 7.08 -22.07 -6.27
N ASN A 168 8.20 -22.70 -6.62
CA ASN A 168 8.87 -23.68 -5.77
C ASN A 168 9.34 -23.09 -4.44
N LYS A 169 9.72 -21.81 -4.39
CA LYS A 169 10.03 -21.11 -3.15
C LYS A 169 8.81 -21.08 -2.23
N PHE A 170 7.65 -20.63 -2.72
CA PHE A 170 6.42 -20.53 -1.92
C PHE A 170 5.82 -21.87 -1.56
N LEU A 171 5.86 -22.86 -2.46
CA LEU A 171 5.39 -24.23 -2.19
C LEU A 171 6.16 -24.91 -1.05
N LYS A 172 7.39 -24.47 -0.75
CA LYS A 172 8.19 -24.93 0.39
C LYS A 172 7.85 -24.22 1.70
N LEU A 173 7.26 -23.02 1.64
CA LEU A 173 6.91 -22.22 2.82
C LEU A 173 5.65 -22.72 3.53
N THR A 174 4.78 -23.45 2.82
CA THR A 174 3.55 -24.01 3.39
C THR A 174 3.54 -25.53 3.34
N SER A 175 2.98 -26.16 4.38
CA SER A 175 2.64 -27.59 4.39
C SER A 175 1.18 -27.86 4.00
N ASN A 176 0.35 -26.82 3.85
CA ASN A 176 -1.08 -26.94 3.55
C ASN A 176 -1.29 -27.29 2.05
N LYS A 177 -2.07 -28.35 1.79
CA LYS A 177 -2.28 -28.85 0.41
C LYS A 177 -3.10 -27.90 -0.45
N GLU A 178 -4.09 -27.22 0.12
CA GLU A 178 -4.97 -26.30 -0.60
C GLU A 178 -4.22 -25.02 -0.96
N LEU A 179 -3.43 -24.46 -0.03
CA LEU A 179 -2.55 -23.34 -0.35
C LEU A 179 -1.51 -23.69 -1.42
N LYS A 180 -0.97 -24.91 -1.41
CA LYS A 180 -0.07 -25.37 -2.48
C LYS A 180 -0.75 -25.39 -3.83
N ASP A 181 -2.02 -25.79 -3.87
CA ASP A 181 -2.81 -25.78 -5.08
C ASP A 181 -3.08 -24.34 -5.55
N ILE A 182 -3.42 -23.42 -4.65
CA ILE A 182 -3.59 -22.01 -5.02
C ILE A 182 -2.30 -21.43 -5.61
N ILE A 183 -1.17 -21.61 -4.91
CA ILE A 183 0.15 -21.10 -5.32
C ILE A 183 0.60 -21.68 -6.68
N SER A 184 0.26 -22.94 -6.98
CA SER A 184 0.69 -23.57 -8.23
C SER A 184 0.08 -22.90 -9.47
N HIS A 185 -1.06 -22.25 -9.32
CA HIS A 185 -1.80 -21.59 -10.40
C HIS A 185 -1.57 -20.07 -10.48
N LEU A 186 -0.73 -19.48 -9.63
CA LEU A 186 -0.42 -18.05 -9.71
C LEU A 186 0.46 -17.74 -10.92
N ASP A 187 0.28 -16.55 -11.49
CA ASP A 187 1.16 -16.01 -12.52
C ASP A 187 2.40 -15.29 -11.92
N LYS A 188 3.27 -14.78 -12.79
CA LYS A 188 4.52 -14.12 -12.35
C LYS A 188 4.25 -12.85 -11.55
N ASN A 189 3.31 -12.02 -11.99
CA ASN A 189 3.00 -10.76 -11.31
C ASN A 189 2.41 -11.05 -9.93
N GLN A 190 1.49 -12.01 -9.85
CA GLN A 190 0.90 -12.44 -8.58
C GLN A 190 1.95 -13.03 -7.62
N LEU A 191 2.96 -13.75 -8.13
CA LEU A 191 4.05 -14.29 -7.30
C LEU A 191 5.00 -13.19 -6.80
N ASP A 192 5.24 -12.15 -7.60
CA ASP A 192 6.04 -10.99 -7.20
C ASP A 192 5.31 -10.17 -6.12
N GLU A 193 3.99 -10.00 -6.25
CA GLU A 193 3.12 -9.42 -5.23
C GLU A 193 3.08 -10.28 -3.96
N LEU A 194 2.90 -11.60 -4.09
CA LEU A 194 2.95 -12.56 -2.98
C LEU A 194 4.28 -12.48 -2.20
N ASN A 195 5.39 -12.31 -2.91
CA ASN A 195 6.70 -12.11 -2.28
C ASN A 195 6.76 -10.84 -1.43
N THR A 196 6.09 -9.78 -1.88
CA THR A 196 6.02 -8.49 -1.17
C THR A 196 5.12 -8.58 0.06
N ILE A 197 3.98 -9.28 -0.07
CA ILE A 197 3.01 -9.51 1.01
C ILE A 197 3.61 -10.36 2.13
N ILE A 198 4.20 -11.51 1.79
CA ILE A 198 4.82 -12.42 2.77
C ILE A 198 6.12 -11.83 3.32
N GLY A 199 6.99 -11.30 2.45
CA GLY A 199 8.30 -10.79 2.83
C GLY A 199 9.10 -11.76 3.71
N ASN A 200 9.73 -11.23 4.76
CA ASN A 200 10.34 -12.01 5.85
C ASN A 200 9.47 -11.99 7.12
N ASP A 201 8.16 -11.82 6.95
CA ASP A 201 7.22 -11.70 8.06
C ASP A 201 6.93 -13.07 8.67
N THR A 202 7.25 -13.23 9.96
CA THR A 202 7.09 -14.51 10.66
C THR A 202 5.62 -14.88 10.85
N ASP A 203 4.75 -13.88 11.07
CA ASP A 203 3.32 -14.10 11.32
C ASP A 203 2.63 -14.58 10.04
N MET A 204 3.06 -14.08 8.86
CA MET A 204 2.60 -14.59 7.57
C MET A 204 3.03 -16.05 7.33
N ILE A 205 4.24 -16.44 7.73
CA ILE A 205 4.70 -17.84 7.62
C ILE A 205 3.88 -18.75 8.54
N GLU A 206 3.55 -18.30 9.75
CA GLU A 206 2.69 -19.03 10.68
C GLU A 206 1.26 -19.19 10.14
N LEU A 207 0.71 -18.15 9.50
CA LEU A 207 -0.57 -18.21 8.78
C LEU A 207 -0.53 -19.24 7.64
N LEU A 208 0.49 -19.18 6.78
CA LEU A 208 0.61 -20.10 5.63
C LEU A 208 0.74 -21.56 6.07
N ASN A 209 1.26 -21.83 7.27
CA ASN A 209 1.34 -23.17 7.84
C ASN A 209 0.11 -23.55 8.67
N PHE A 210 -0.87 -22.66 8.80
CA PHE A 210 -2.06 -22.86 9.64
C PHE A 210 -1.69 -23.31 11.05
N ASN A 211 -0.71 -22.65 11.65
CA ASN A 211 -0.31 -22.97 13.01
C ASN A 211 -1.46 -22.68 13.97
N LYS A 212 -2.02 -23.75 14.54
CA LYS A 212 -3.19 -23.68 15.43
C LYS A 212 -3.01 -22.70 16.59
N LYS A 213 -1.83 -22.68 17.22
CA LYS A 213 -1.58 -21.80 18.37
C LYS A 213 -1.56 -20.33 17.94
N PHE A 214 -0.94 -20.05 16.80
CA PHE A 214 -0.91 -18.71 16.23
C PHE A 214 -2.31 -18.23 15.84
N ILE A 215 -3.09 -19.07 15.14
CA ILE A 215 -4.47 -18.74 14.75
C ILE A 215 -5.35 -18.45 15.98
N GLU A 216 -5.29 -19.28 17.01
CA GLU A 216 -6.02 -19.03 18.27
C GLU A 216 -5.59 -17.71 18.93
N GLN A 217 -4.30 -17.37 18.87
CA GLN A 217 -3.80 -16.09 19.37
C GLN A 217 -4.32 -14.90 18.56
N VAL A 218 -4.35 -15.00 17.22
CA VAL A 218 -4.95 -13.99 16.34
C VAL A 218 -6.43 -13.81 16.69
N LYS A 219 -7.20 -14.89 16.81
CA LYS A 219 -8.63 -14.85 17.19
C LYS A 219 -8.84 -14.16 18.54
N LEU A 220 -8.03 -14.51 19.54
CA LEU A 220 -8.07 -13.87 20.85
C LEU A 220 -7.79 -12.36 20.77
N ASN A 221 -6.79 -11.97 19.98
CA ASN A 221 -6.41 -10.57 19.81
C ASN A 221 -7.49 -9.78 19.05
N VAL A 222 -8.09 -10.35 18.02
CA VAL A 222 -9.22 -9.77 17.29
C VAL A 222 -10.40 -9.48 18.23
N ASN A 223 -10.78 -10.43 19.08
CA ASN A 223 -11.86 -10.22 20.06
C ASN A 223 -11.53 -9.13 21.08
N LYS A 224 -10.24 -9.01 21.47
CA LYS A 224 -9.77 -7.95 22.38
C LYS A 224 -9.71 -6.56 21.74
N LEU A 225 -9.45 -6.49 20.44
CA LEU A 225 -9.45 -5.21 19.71
C LEU A 225 -10.79 -4.48 19.88
N LEU A 226 -11.89 -5.21 19.76
CA LEU A 226 -13.25 -4.68 19.84
C LEU A 226 -13.70 -4.32 21.27
N THR A 227 -13.05 -4.87 22.30
CA THR A 227 -13.51 -4.79 23.70
C THR A 227 -12.59 -4.01 24.63
N SER A 228 -11.63 -3.26 24.08
CA SER A 228 -10.60 -2.44 24.74
C SER A 228 -9.30 -3.16 25.12
N GLY A 229 -8.18 -2.62 24.60
CA GLY A 229 -6.94 -2.57 25.35
C GLY A 229 -5.80 -3.50 24.95
N LEU A 230 -5.67 -3.90 23.67
CA LEU A 230 -4.42 -4.55 23.24
C LEU A 230 -3.20 -3.66 23.59
N PRO A 231 -2.11 -4.25 24.15
CA PRO A 231 -0.84 -3.54 24.30
C PRO A 231 -0.39 -2.96 22.96
N LEU A 232 0.30 -1.81 22.96
CA LEU A 232 0.67 -1.11 21.73
C LEU A 232 1.36 -2.03 20.72
N GLU A 233 2.40 -2.74 21.16
CA GLU A 233 3.15 -3.67 20.30
C GLU A 233 2.26 -4.80 19.74
N THR A 234 1.32 -5.32 20.53
CA THR A 234 0.39 -6.36 20.08
C THR A 234 -0.59 -5.81 19.06
N LEU A 235 -1.06 -4.58 19.25
CA LEU A 235 -1.95 -3.91 18.32
C LEU A 235 -1.24 -3.59 17.00
N GLU A 236 -0.01 -3.10 17.04
CA GLU A 236 0.81 -2.82 15.84
C GLU A 236 1.01 -4.09 15.01
N LYS A 237 1.38 -5.20 15.66
CA LYS A 237 1.53 -6.50 15.00
C LYS A 237 0.20 -6.97 14.39
N LEU A 238 -0.90 -6.89 15.14
CA LEU A 238 -2.22 -7.32 14.65
C LEU A 238 -2.67 -6.48 13.45
N VAL A 239 -2.48 -5.17 13.46
CA VAL A 239 -2.84 -4.26 12.35
C VAL A 239 -2.01 -4.58 11.11
N SER A 240 -0.68 -4.67 11.27
CA SER A 240 0.22 -5.02 10.17
C SER A 240 -0.10 -6.39 9.58
N PHE A 241 -0.32 -7.40 10.43
CA PHE A 241 -0.70 -8.74 10.01
C PHE A 241 -2.02 -8.73 9.25
N SER A 242 -3.06 -8.10 9.81
CA SER A 242 -4.39 -8.02 9.20
C SER A 242 -4.35 -7.34 7.83
N LYS A 243 -3.56 -6.28 7.68
CA LYS A 243 -3.37 -5.60 6.39
C LYS A 243 -2.75 -6.52 5.34
N ARG A 244 -1.69 -7.26 5.70
CA ARG A 244 -1.07 -8.25 4.81
C ARG A 244 -2.01 -9.40 4.45
N VAL A 245 -2.86 -9.83 5.38
CA VAL A 245 -3.87 -10.87 5.09
C VAL A 245 -4.92 -10.36 4.11
N ASP A 246 -5.38 -9.12 4.26
CA ASP A 246 -6.30 -8.48 3.30
C ASP A 246 -5.65 -8.32 1.92
N GLU A 247 -4.39 -7.90 1.85
CA GLU A 247 -3.61 -7.87 0.60
C GLU A 247 -3.49 -9.26 -0.02
N LEU A 248 -3.28 -10.31 0.79
CA LEU A 248 -3.25 -11.70 0.32
C LEU A 248 -4.60 -12.17 -0.23
N SER A 249 -5.71 -11.83 0.44
CA SER A 249 -7.06 -12.15 -0.04
C SER A 249 -7.35 -11.47 -1.39
N ASN A 250 -6.90 -10.23 -1.58
CA ASN A 250 -7.11 -9.47 -2.82
C ASN A 250 -6.20 -9.92 -3.99
N LEU A 251 -5.19 -10.74 -3.73
CA LEU A 251 -4.26 -11.24 -4.75
C LEU A 251 -4.92 -12.22 -5.73
N ASP A 252 -5.82 -13.09 -5.22
CA ASP A 252 -6.53 -14.12 -5.98
C ASP A 252 -7.78 -14.56 -5.22
N GLU A 253 -8.93 -14.70 -5.91
CA GLU A 253 -10.22 -15.09 -5.29
C GLU A 253 -10.12 -16.40 -4.48
N ARG A 254 -9.22 -17.31 -4.87
CA ARG A 254 -9.01 -18.57 -4.14
C ARG A 254 -8.35 -18.36 -2.78
N PHE A 255 -7.47 -17.37 -2.64
CA PHE A 255 -6.92 -17.00 -1.33
C PHE A 255 -8.03 -16.43 -0.44
N ASP A 256 -8.85 -15.53 -0.96
CA ASP A 256 -9.95 -14.94 -0.19
C ASP A 256 -10.91 -16.01 0.36
N LYS A 257 -11.35 -16.92 -0.52
CA LYS A 257 -12.20 -18.05 -0.12
C LYS A 257 -11.54 -18.91 0.95
N PHE A 258 -10.28 -19.28 0.73
CA PHE A 258 -9.54 -20.12 1.67
C PHE A 258 -9.37 -19.46 3.04
N ILE A 259 -8.98 -18.19 3.10
CA ILE A 259 -8.83 -17.44 4.35
C ILE A 259 -10.18 -17.33 5.06
N THR A 260 -11.25 -16.98 4.34
CA THR A 260 -12.60 -16.84 4.90
C THR A 260 -13.10 -18.15 5.53
N GLU A 261 -12.89 -19.28 4.86
CA GLU A 261 -13.31 -20.59 5.35
C GLU A 261 -12.50 -21.09 6.55
N ASN A 262 -11.21 -20.78 6.61
CA ASN A 262 -10.31 -21.32 7.64
C ASN A 262 -10.03 -20.36 8.81
N MET A 263 -10.40 -19.08 8.71
CA MET A 263 -10.24 -18.06 9.76
C MET A 263 -11.57 -17.61 10.37
N ASP A 264 -12.56 -18.50 10.46
CA ASP A 264 -13.88 -18.24 11.04
C ASP A 264 -14.58 -16.97 10.49
N LYS A 265 -14.35 -16.66 9.20
CA LYS A 265 -14.88 -15.45 8.55
C LYS A 265 -14.47 -14.13 9.22
N ILE A 266 -13.27 -14.08 9.80
CA ILE A 266 -12.68 -12.82 10.27
C ILE A 266 -12.51 -11.86 9.09
N GLU A 267 -13.09 -10.67 9.21
CA GLU A 267 -12.92 -9.59 8.23
C GLU A 267 -11.61 -8.82 8.50
N PHE A 268 -10.49 -9.27 7.94
CA PHE A 268 -9.18 -8.66 8.20
C PHE A 268 -9.08 -7.19 7.79
N LYS A 269 -9.78 -6.80 6.72
CA LYS A 269 -9.93 -5.40 6.31
C LYS A 269 -10.39 -4.51 7.47
N LYS A 270 -11.46 -4.95 8.12
CA LYS A 270 -12.07 -4.32 9.28
C LYS A 270 -11.07 -4.17 10.43
N ILE A 271 -10.31 -5.22 10.71
CA ILE A 271 -9.34 -5.25 11.81
C ILE A 271 -8.24 -4.21 11.65
N TYR A 272 -7.64 -4.08 10.46
CA TYR A 272 -6.57 -3.08 10.30
C TYR A 272 -7.11 -1.65 10.25
N LEU A 273 -8.24 -1.40 9.59
CA LEU A 273 -8.86 -0.06 9.57
C LEU A 273 -9.20 0.40 10.99
N TYR A 274 -9.76 -0.49 11.80
CA TYR A 274 -10.13 -0.19 13.18
C TYR A 274 -8.90 -0.03 14.06
N GLY A 275 -7.94 -0.94 13.92
CA GLY A 275 -6.72 -0.89 14.70
C GLY A 275 -5.87 0.33 14.37
N GLU A 276 -5.90 0.88 13.15
CA GLU A 276 -5.23 2.13 12.80
C GLU A 276 -5.77 3.33 13.61
N PHE A 277 -7.09 3.43 13.81
CA PHE A 277 -7.66 4.45 14.69
C PHE A 277 -7.14 4.32 16.13
N TYR A 278 -7.21 3.10 16.69
CA TYR A 278 -6.73 2.85 18.05
C TYR A 278 -5.22 3.05 18.20
N LEU A 279 -4.41 2.74 17.17
CA LEU A 279 -2.97 2.99 17.16
C LEU A 279 -2.67 4.49 17.17
N ALA A 280 -3.33 5.24 16.29
CA ALA A 280 -3.18 6.69 16.24
C ALA A 280 -3.53 7.32 17.60
N ASP A 281 -4.62 6.88 18.23
CA ASP A 281 -5.06 7.41 19.52
C ASP A 281 -4.12 7.02 20.67
N LYS A 282 -3.61 5.79 20.70
CA LYS A 282 -2.59 5.38 21.67
C LYS A 282 -1.29 6.16 21.52
N ASN A 283 -0.85 6.41 20.29
CA ASN A 283 0.35 7.22 20.04
C ASN A 283 0.15 8.66 20.51
N ASN A 284 -1.02 9.25 20.23
CA ASN A 284 -1.37 10.58 20.73
C ASN A 284 -1.43 10.60 22.27
N ASP A 285 -2.03 9.59 22.91
CA ASP A 285 -2.06 9.47 24.38
C ASP A 285 -0.64 9.40 24.97
N ILE A 286 0.28 8.62 24.36
CA ILE A 286 1.69 8.54 24.77
C ILE A 286 2.38 9.91 24.65
N ASP A 287 2.13 10.64 23.58
CA ASP A 287 2.72 11.96 23.38
C ASP A 287 2.16 12.99 24.36
N LEU A 288 0.86 12.93 24.66
CA LEU A 288 0.25 13.73 25.73
C LEU A 288 0.88 13.40 27.09
N GLU A 289 1.06 12.13 27.42
CA GLU A 289 1.73 11.73 28.67
C GLU A 289 3.16 12.26 28.77
N LYS A 290 3.92 12.25 27.67
CA LYS A 290 5.27 12.84 27.63
C LYS A 290 5.21 14.33 27.95
N GLU A 291 4.25 15.07 27.37
CA GLU A 291 4.05 16.50 27.68
C GLU A 291 3.64 16.73 29.14
N TYR A 292 2.79 15.87 29.69
CA TYR A 292 2.33 15.93 31.08
C TYR A 292 3.48 15.79 32.08
N ARG A 293 4.51 15.00 31.75
CA ARG A 293 5.68 14.79 32.60
C ARG A 293 6.69 15.94 32.57
N LYS A 294 6.57 16.89 31.64
CA LYS A 294 7.54 18.00 31.52
C LYS A 294 7.43 19.03 32.62
N LYS A 295 6.23 19.26 33.16
CA LYS A 295 5.98 20.20 34.27
C LYS A 295 4.68 19.88 34.99
N ASN A 296 4.51 20.44 36.18
CA ASN A 296 3.22 20.38 36.87
C ASN A 296 2.26 21.43 36.29
N TYR A 297 1.12 20.98 35.76
CA TYR A 297 0.12 21.84 35.14
C TYR A 297 -0.99 22.14 36.13
N THR A 298 -1.28 23.43 36.32
CA THR A 298 -2.25 23.89 37.32
C THR A 298 -3.44 24.59 36.66
N PHE A 299 -4.49 24.90 37.42
CA PHE A 299 -5.57 25.74 36.88
C PHE A 299 -5.08 27.13 36.42
N GLU A 300 -4.05 27.68 37.08
CA GLU A 300 -3.48 28.98 36.72
C GLU A 300 -2.46 28.90 35.57
N GLU A 301 -1.82 27.75 35.41
CA GLU A 301 -0.90 27.49 34.30
C GLU A 301 -1.24 26.14 33.65
N PRO A 302 -2.36 26.08 32.89
CA PRO A 302 -2.81 24.83 32.30
C PRO A 302 -1.95 24.42 31.11
N PHE A 303 -1.91 23.12 30.84
CA PHE A 303 -1.53 22.61 29.53
C PHE A 303 -2.71 22.78 28.57
N ILE A 304 -2.44 23.19 27.33
CA ILE A 304 -3.46 23.29 26.29
C ILE A 304 -2.93 22.66 25.02
N LYS A 305 -3.65 21.67 24.49
CA LYS A 305 -3.36 21.04 23.21
C LYS A 305 -4.54 21.22 22.26
N LEU A 306 -4.36 22.03 21.23
CA LEU A 306 -5.29 22.11 20.10
C LEU A 306 -5.24 20.80 19.30
N ASN A 307 -6.40 20.31 18.88
CA ASN A 307 -6.56 19.13 18.03
C ASN A 307 -5.73 17.92 18.50
N PRO A 308 -5.94 17.43 19.73
CA PRO A 308 -5.06 16.44 20.37
C PRO A 308 -4.96 15.12 19.59
N TYR A 309 -6.04 14.69 18.93
CA TYR A 309 -6.10 13.44 18.16
C TYR A 309 -6.01 13.66 16.64
N GLY A 310 -5.74 14.87 16.18
CA GLY A 310 -5.59 15.19 14.75
C GLY A 310 -6.90 15.34 13.96
N ARG A 311 -8.04 14.91 14.50
CA ARG A 311 -9.33 14.85 13.77
C ARG A 311 -10.26 16.04 13.99
N THR A 312 -10.03 16.86 15.02
CA THR A 312 -10.97 17.92 15.43
C THR A 312 -10.27 19.29 15.56
N PRO A 313 -9.99 19.98 14.44
CA PRO A 313 -9.17 21.20 14.42
C PRO A 313 -9.75 22.39 15.20
N LEU A 314 -11.03 22.33 15.59
CA LEU A 314 -11.74 23.37 16.34
C LEU A 314 -12.04 22.97 17.79
N THR A 315 -11.28 22.02 18.32
CA THR A 315 -11.31 21.65 19.73
C THR A 315 -9.92 21.67 20.35
N ALA A 316 -9.88 21.75 21.67
CA ALA A 316 -8.66 21.65 22.44
C ALA A 316 -8.89 20.85 23.73
N LEU A 317 -7.86 20.11 24.13
CA LEU A 317 -7.74 19.47 25.42
C LEU A 317 -7.03 20.43 26.38
N VAL A 318 -7.59 20.63 27.56
CA VAL A 318 -6.98 21.40 28.64
C VAL A 318 -6.69 20.48 29.81
N LYS A 319 -5.47 20.52 30.33
CA LYS A 319 -5.02 19.72 31.47
C LYS A 319 -4.58 20.63 32.62
N VAL A 320 -5.12 20.36 33.80
CA VAL A 320 -4.90 21.06 35.08
C VAL A 320 -4.52 20.06 36.18
N ASP A 321 -4.48 20.48 37.44
CA ASP A 321 -4.17 19.60 38.56
C ASP A 321 -5.16 18.43 38.67
N ASN A 322 -4.66 17.22 38.96
CA ASN A 322 -5.51 16.03 39.13
C ASN A 322 -6.44 16.14 40.33
N ASP A 323 -6.07 16.93 41.35
CA ASP A 323 -6.87 17.18 42.54
C ASP A 323 -8.18 17.94 42.24
N LEU A 324 -8.34 18.45 41.02
CA LEU A 324 -9.57 19.06 40.53
C LEU A 324 -10.51 18.08 39.83
N ALA A 325 -10.16 16.80 39.75
CA ALA A 325 -11.03 15.77 39.18
C ALA A 325 -12.42 15.79 39.82
N GLY A 326 -13.46 15.63 38.99
CA GLY A 326 -14.86 15.69 39.40
C GLY A 326 -15.45 17.11 39.51
N LYS A 327 -14.62 18.17 39.49
CA LYS A 327 -15.14 19.54 39.53
C LYS A 327 -15.75 19.95 38.20
N LYS A 328 -16.85 20.70 38.27
CA LYS A 328 -17.49 21.29 37.09
C LYS A 328 -16.77 22.56 36.65
N VAL A 329 -16.63 22.70 35.33
CA VAL A 329 -16.05 23.86 34.66
C VAL A 329 -17.09 24.46 33.72
N LYS A 330 -17.39 25.75 33.88
CA LYS A 330 -18.10 26.52 32.86
C LYS A 330 -17.10 27.03 31.85
N VAL A 331 -17.24 26.63 30.60
CA VAL A 331 -16.45 27.14 29.47
C VAL A 331 -17.28 28.18 28.73
N LEU A 332 -16.71 29.35 28.45
CA LEU A 332 -17.32 30.41 27.66
C LEU A 332 -16.34 30.83 26.56
N ILE A 333 -16.71 30.62 25.31
CA ILE A 333 -15.98 31.08 24.13
C ILE A 333 -16.58 32.41 23.70
N LYS A 334 -15.76 33.46 23.64
CA LYS A 334 -16.21 34.78 23.23
C LYS A 334 -16.68 34.78 21.79
N GLY A 335 -17.81 35.44 21.53
CA GLY A 335 -18.40 35.58 20.22
C GLY A 335 -17.49 36.35 19.26
N GLU A 336 -17.41 35.87 18.02
CA GLU A 336 -16.72 36.51 16.90
C GLU A 336 -17.55 36.33 15.61
N PHE A 337 -17.19 37.07 14.55
CA PHE A 337 -17.82 36.94 13.22
C PHE A 337 -19.37 37.03 13.24
N GLY A 338 -19.90 37.92 14.09
CA GLY A 338 -21.35 38.13 14.26
C GLY A 338 -22.06 37.10 15.14
N SER A 339 -21.34 36.12 15.69
CA SER A 339 -21.86 35.16 16.67
C SER A 339 -21.76 35.69 18.10
N GLU A 340 -22.71 35.27 18.93
CA GLU A 340 -22.73 35.55 20.36
C GLU A 340 -21.75 34.65 21.14
N ASP A 341 -21.55 34.97 22.42
CA ASP A 341 -20.78 34.11 23.33
C ASP A 341 -21.42 32.72 23.41
N TYR A 342 -20.61 31.67 23.26
CA TYR A 342 -21.05 30.28 23.39
C TYR A 342 -20.54 29.71 24.72
N SER A 343 -21.42 29.15 25.54
CA SER A 343 -21.03 28.58 26.83
C SER A 343 -21.70 27.26 27.13
N TYR A 344 -20.98 26.37 27.82
CA TYR A 344 -21.46 25.07 28.25
C TYR A 344 -20.76 24.65 29.56
N MET A 345 -21.28 23.59 30.19
CA MET A 345 -20.68 22.99 31.38
C MET A 345 -19.97 21.68 31.00
N THR A 346 -18.75 21.52 31.50
CA THR A 346 -18.00 20.26 31.42
C THR A 346 -17.47 19.87 32.80
N GLU A 347 -16.84 18.72 32.89
CA GLU A 347 -16.26 18.17 34.12
C GLU A 347 -14.81 17.81 33.88
N ILE A 348 -13.99 17.97 34.92
CA ILE A 348 -12.58 17.55 34.91
C ILE A 348 -12.52 16.05 35.16
N ASN A 349 -11.96 15.29 34.21
CA ASN A 349 -11.82 13.84 34.35
C ASN A 349 -10.74 13.46 35.39
N SER A 350 -10.56 12.16 35.63
CA SER A 350 -9.58 11.63 36.58
C SER A 350 -8.11 11.97 36.25
N LEU A 351 -7.82 12.33 35.00
CA LEU A 351 -6.50 12.78 34.56
C LEU A 351 -6.33 14.30 34.71
N GLY A 352 -7.30 15.01 35.28
CA GLY A 352 -7.24 16.47 35.37
C GLY A 352 -7.53 17.17 34.04
N GLU A 353 -8.28 16.54 33.14
CA GLU A 353 -8.52 17.06 31.78
C GLU A 353 -9.96 17.50 31.56
N PHE A 354 -10.14 18.53 30.74
CA PHE A 354 -11.45 18.95 30.23
C PHE A 354 -11.36 19.51 28.80
N ILE A 355 -12.51 19.57 28.13
CA ILE A 355 -12.61 19.86 26.69
C ILE A 355 -13.06 21.29 26.43
N VAL A 356 -12.36 21.97 25.52
CA VAL A 356 -12.79 23.23 24.89
C VAL A 356 -13.23 22.92 23.44
N ALA A 357 -14.52 23.05 23.15
CA ALA A 357 -15.12 22.76 21.85
C ALA A 357 -15.96 23.95 21.35
N GLY A 358 -16.03 24.14 20.04
CA GLY A 358 -16.75 25.28 19.46
C GLY A 358 -15.84 26.46 19.10
N LEU A 359 -14.55 26.25 18.87
CA LEU A 359 -13.62 27.32 18.48
C LEU A 359 -13.95 27.82 17.06
N PHE A 360 -13.69 29.09 16.79
CA PHE A 360 -13.70 29.66 15.44
C PHE A 360 -12.42 29.27 14.71
N SER A 361 -12.49 29.08 13.39
CA SER A 361 -11.34 28.84 12.53
C SER A 361 -10.53 30.13 12.27
N LYS A 362 -9.25 29.97 11.93
CA LYS A 362 -8.33 31.07 11.59
C LYS A 362 -8.41 32.24 12.58
N SER A 363 -8.55 31.95 13.86
CA SER A 363 -8.78 32.99 14.89
C SER A 363 -8.00 32.74 16.17
N LYS A 364 -7.77 33.83 16.91
CA LYS A 364 -7.28 33.84 18.28
C LYS A 364 -8.47 33.84 19.24
N ASN A 365 -9.05 32.66 19.43
CA ASN A 365 -10.22 32.46 20.28
C ASN A 365 -9.91 32.88 21.72
N LYS A 366 -10.80 33.68 22.32
CA LYS A 366 -10.75 34.06 23.74
C LYS A 366 -11.75 33.22 24.52
N ILE A 367 -11.26 32.46 25.48
CA ILE A 367 -12.06 31.53 26.28
C ILE A 367 -11.96 31.92 27.74
N LYS A 368 -13.08 32.02 28.43
CA LYS A 368 -13.13 32.15 29.87
C LYS A 368 -13.56 30.81 30.47
N VAL A 369 -12.76 30.26 31.36
CA VAL A 369 -13.10 29.06 32.13
C VAL A 369 -13.34 29.43 33.59
N LYS A 370 -14.41 28.87 34.17
CA LYS A 370 -14.78 29.13 35.57
C LYS A 370 -15.06 27.82 36.29
N LEU A 371 -14.37 27.60 37.40
CA LEU A 371 -14.65 26.48 38.30
C LEU A 371 -15.86 26.80 39.17
N GLU A 372 -16.54 25.75 39.63
CA GLU A 372 -17.65 25.87 40.59
C GLU A 372 -17.24 26.53 41.92
N ASP A 373 -15.97 26.45 42.30
CA ASP A 373 -15.41 27.13 43.49
C ASP A 373 -15.14 28.63 43.28
N GLY A 374 -15.49 29.17 42.11
CA GLY A 374 -15.44 30.60 41.81
C GLY A 374 -14.16 31.07 41.14
N ARG A 375 -13.11 30.23 41.06
CA ARG A 375 -11.87 30.57 40.32
C ARG A 375 -12.16 30.73 38.83
N GLU A 376 -11.58 31.75 38.22
CA GLU A 376 -11.73 32.07 36.79
C GLU A 376 -10.38 32.20 36.12
N LYS A 377 -10.28 31.75 34.86
CA LYS A 377 -9.10 31.90 34.03
C LYS A 377 -9.48 32.24 32.59
N ASP A 378 -8.76 33.19 32.00
CA ASP A 378 -8.86 33.47 30.57
C ASP A 378 -7.77 32.68 29.82
N LEU A 379 -8.16 31.99 28.76
CA LEU A 379 -7.31 31.22 27.86
C LEU A 379 -7.38 31.82 26.45
N ILE A 380 -6.28 31.70 25.70
CA ILE A 380 -6.22 32.09 24.30
C ILE A 380 -5.79 30.87 23.48
N ILE A 381 -6.61 30.47 22.51
CA ILE A 381 -6.33 29.34 21.63
C ILE A 381 -6.37 29.81 20.18
N THR A 382 -5.24 29.67 19.48
CA THR A 382 -5.12 30.05 18.08
C THR A 382 -5.40 28.86 17.19
N THR A 383 -6.38 28.96 16.30
CA THR A 383 -6.75 27.93 15.32
C THR A 383 -6.20 28.27 13.94
N ASN A 384 -5.95 27.23 13.14
CA ASN A 384 -5.54 27.37 11.76
C ASN A 384 -6.75 27.53 10.82
N THR A 385 -6.46 27.81 9.55
CA THR A 385 -7.47 27.77 8.49
C THR A 385 -7.92 26.32 8.30
N LEU A 386 -9.22 26.13 8.05
CA LEU A 386 -9.75 24.80 7.73
C LEU A 386 -9.41 24.42 6.28
N ASP A 387 -9.56 23.14 5.99
CA ASP A 387 -9.47 22.60 4.63
C ASP A 387 -10.47 23.31 3.70
N ASP A 388 -10.03 23.67 2.49
CA ASP A 388 -10.83 24.39 1.50
C ASP A 388 -11.87 23.49 0.81
N ILE A 389 -11.80 22.18 1.05
CA ILE A 389 -12.83 21.22 0.63
C ILE A 389 -14.19 21.45 1.32
N LEU A 390 -14.21 22.10 2.49
CA LEU A 390 -15.46 22.41 3.19
C LEU A 390 -16.31 23.41 2.40
N PRO A 391 -17.64 23.24 2.38
CA PRO A 391 -18.50 24.11 1.59
C PRO A 391 -18.53 25.54 2.09
N SER A 392 -18.71 26.48 1.16
CA SER A 392 -18.99 27.87 1.50
C SER A 392 -20.43 28.03 2.01
N ILE A 393 -20.59 28.59 3.21
CA ILE A 393 -21.90 28.71 3.87
C ILE A 393 -22.43 30.13 3.72
N VAL A 394 -23.62 30.28 3.13
CA VAL A 394 -24.32 31.57 2.96
C VAL A 394 -25.63 31.54 3.73
N ILE A 395 -25.79 32.48 4.65
CA ILE A 395 -27.04 32.67 5.39
C ILE A 395 -27.97 33.58 4.57
N GLU A 396 -28.97 32.97 3.92
CA GLU A 396 -29.97 33.69 3.10
C GLU A 396 -31.08 34.31 3.96
N LYS A 397 -31.39 33.71 5.11
CA LYS A 397 -32.44 34.19 6.01
C LYS A 397 -32.14 33.83 7.46
N LYS A 398 -32.41 34.77 8.37
CA LYS A 398 -32.28 34.58 9.81
C LYS A 398 -33.23 35.52 10.56
N ILE A 399 -34.20 34.97 11.28
CA ILE A 399 -35.12 35.72 12.15
C ILE A 399 -34.79 35.39 13.60
N ALA A 400 -34.04 36.30 14.24
CA ALA A 400 -33.63 36.15 15.63
C ALA A 400 -34.81 35.88 16.57
N ASN A 401 -34.55 35.16 17.66
CA ASN A 401 -35.51 34.81 18.74
C ASN A 401 -36.69 33.89 18.36
N ARG A 402 -36.95 33.65 17.07
CA ARG A 402 -37.98 32.73 16.59
C ARG A 402 -37.42 31.38 16.15
N MET A 403 -36.13 31.30 15.91
CA MET A 403 -35.42 30.07 15.57
C MET A 403 -35.15 29.21 16.80
N GLU A 404 -35.11 27.89 16.59
CA GLU A 404 -34.66 26.91 17.58
C GLU A 404 -33.20 27.20 17.96
N PRO A 405 -32.84 27.23 19.26
CA PRO A 405 -31.45 27.39 19.66
C PRO A 405 -30.61 26.18 19.23
N GLY A 406 -29.32 26.40 18.97
CA GLY A 406 -28.38 25.36 18.61
C GLY A 406 -27.59 25.67 17.34
N MET A 407 -26.90 24.66 16.84
CA MET A 407 -26.05 24.71 15.64
C MET A 407 -26.47 23.62 14.66
N ASN A 408 -26.01 23.70 13.42
CA ASN A 408 -26.40 22.79 12.35
C ASN A 408 -25.27 21.79 12.09
N LEU A 409 -25.51 20.52 12.40
CA LEU A 409 -24.67 19.37 12.05
C LEU A 409 -24.89 19.01 10.59
N VAL A 410 -23.79 18.71 9.89
CA VAL A 410 -23.76 18.32 8.48
C VAL A 410 -22.94 17.04 8.36
N SER A 411 -23.55 15.98 7.83
CA SER A 411 -22.82 14.77 7.42
C SER A 411 -22.23 15.00 6.04
N PHE A 412 -21.08 15.68 6.00
CA PHE A 412 -20.41 16.07 4.76
C PHE A 412 -19.38 15.04 4.31
N ASN A 413 -19.47 14.65 3.04
CA ASN A 413 -18.64 13.63 2.43
C ASN A 413 -18.18 14.11 1.06
N THR A 414 -17.11 13.53 0.55
CA THR A 414 -16.66 13.63 -0.84
C THR A 414 -16.28 12.22 -1.28
N LYS A 415 -15.74 12.03 -2.49
CA LYS A 415 -15.27 10.69 -2.91
C LYS A 415 -14.14 10.14 -2.03
N GLU A 416 -13.27 11.04 -1.54
CA GLU A 416 -12.03 10.67 -0.85
C GLU A 416 -12.04 11.04 0.63
N LYS A 417 -12.97 11.87 1.09
CA LYS A 417 -12.99 12.40 2.46
C LYS A 417 -14.36 12.37 3.09
N ALA A 418 -14.43 11.88 4.33
CA ALA A 418 -15.57 12.05 5.22
C ALA A 418 -15.23 13.10 6.29
N MET A 419 -15.84 14.28 6.19
CA MET A 419 -15.56 15.45 7.03
C MET A 419 -16.83 16.10 7.57
N PRO A 420 -17.63 15.37 8.38
CA PRO A 420 -18.75 15.95 9.10
C PRO A 420 -18.33 17.21 9.86
N PHE A 421 -19.18 18.23 9.81
CA PHE A 421 -18.90 19.51 10.46
C PHE A 421 -20.17 20.15 11.02
N ILE A 422 -19.98 21.16 11.86
CA ILE A 422 -21.07 21.93 12.48
C ILE A 422 -20.85 23.40 12.22
N PHE A 423 -21.91 24.10 11.85
CA PHE A 423 -21.90 25.55 11.70
C PHE A 423 -23.00 26.22 12.53
N ASP A 424 -22.71 27.41 13.04
CA ASP A 424 -23.67 28.19 13.82
C ASP A 424 -24.66 28.95 12.92
N ILE A 425 -25.61 29.65 13.54
CA ILE A 425 -26.66 30.41 12.84
C ILE A 425 -26.13 31.57 11.97
N ASN A 426 -24.84 31.91 12.08
CA ASN A 426 -24.18 32.93 11.27
C ASN A 426 -23.33 32.32 10.15
N GLY A 427 -23.33 30.99 10.01
CA GLY A 427 -22.55 30.30 8.99
C GLY A 427 -21.09 30.06 9.37
N ASN A 428 -20.70 30.35 10.62
CA ASN A 428 -19.35 30.07 11.08
C ASN A 428 -19.23 28.60 11.44
N VAL A 429 -18.23 27.89 10.89
CA VAL A 429 -17.92 26.51 11.27
C VAL A 429 -17.34 26.49 12.68
N ARG A 430 -17.91 25.68 13.56
CA ARG A 430 -17.59 25.58 15.01
C ARG A 430 -17.04 24.22 15.42
N TYR A 431 -17.15 23.22 14.55
CA TYR A 431 -16.61 21.89 14.77
C TYR A 431 -16.40 21.20 13.43
N VAL A 432 -15.37 20.38 13.33
CA VAL A 432 -15.09 19.47 12.22
C VAL A 432 -14.60 18.17 12.83
N LEU A 433 -15.03 17.05 12.29
CA LEU A 433 -14.47 15.72 12.58
C LEU A 433 -13.96 15.13 11.26
N ASP A 434 -12.65 15.09 11.11
CA ASP A 434 -11.97 14.53 9.94
C ASP A 434 -11.64 13.05 10.18
N ILE A 435 -12.34 12.16 9.48
CA ILE A 435 -12.17 10.70 9.53
C ILE A 435 -11.71 10.14 8.17
N SER A 436 -11.23 11.02 7.30
CA SER A 436 -10.85 10.71 5.91
C SER A 436 -9.68 9.74 5.80
N SER A 437 -8.86 9.61 6.83
CA SER A 437 -7.74 8.65 6.86
C SER A 437 -8.18 7.19 6.77
N THR A 438 -9.46 6.91 7.03
CA THR A 438 -9.94 5.55 7.26
C THR A 438 -11.31 5.30 6.64
N MET A 439 -12.11 6.35 6.41
CA MET A 439 -13.47 6.23 5.89
C MET A 439 -13.72 7.24 4.77
N ASN A 440 -14.20 6.75 3.63
CA ASN A 440 -14.48 7.61 2.46
C ASN A 440 -15.94 8.12 2.44
N LYS A 441 -16.84 7.50 3.23
CA LYS A 441 -18.23 7.94 3.40
C LYS A 441 -18.70 7.67 4.82
N ALA A 442 -19.34 8.65 5.43
CA ALA A 442 -19.89 8.51 6.77
C ALA A 442 -21.16 9.35 6.99
N TYR A 443 -22.16 8.71 7.59
CA TYR A 443 -23.32 9.35 8.21
C TYR A 443 -22.97 9.69 9.66
N VAL A 444 -23.31 10.89 10.13
CA VAL A 444 -23.03 11.32 11.50
C VAL A 444 -24.28 11.69 12.26
N GLY A 445 -24.47 11.02 13.38
CA GLY A 445 -25.38 11.36 14.44
C GLY A 445 -24.64 11.80 15.70
N LYS A 446 -25.43 12.17 16.70
CA LYS A 446 -24.95 12.52 18.04
C LYS A 446 -25.80 11.79 19.08
N GLU A 447 -25.14 11.09 19.99
CA GLU A 447 -25.74 10.47 21.17
C GLU A 447 -25.09 11.08 22.42
N GLU A 448 -25.88 11.82 23.19
CA GLU A 448 -25.39 12.59 24.35
C GLU A 448 -24.19 13.50 24.01
N LYS A 449 -22.98 13.12 24.42
CA LYS A 449 -21.73 13.85 24.16
C LYS A 449 -20.84 13.19 23.11
N ASN A 450 -21.27 12.06 22.55
CA ASN A 450 -20.48 11.27 21.63
C ASN A 450 -21.00 11.41 20.20
N TRP A 451 -20.08 11.38 19.24
CA TRP A 451 -20.40 11.28 17.82
C TRP A 451 -20.61 9.82 17.46
N ILE A 452 -21.72 9.55 16.79
CA ILE A 452 -22.00 8.25 16.20
C ILE A 452 -21.78 8.40 14.70
N VAL A 453 -20.73 7.78 14.20
CA VAL A 453 -20.33 7.88 12.80
C VAL A 453 -20.47 6.51 12.17
N ALA A 454 -21.36 6.38 11.19
CA ALA A 454 -21.67 5.11 10.55
C ALA A 454 -21.25 5.13 9.08
N ASN A 455 -20.72 4.01 8.58
CA ASN A 455 -20.66 3.71 7.15
C ASN A 455 -21.37 2.37 6.85
N ASP A 456 -21.17 1.84 5.65
CA ASP A 456 -21.67 0.54 5.20
C ASP A 456 -20.99 -0.65 5.92
N GLU A 457 -19.83 -0.44 6.54
CA GLU A 457 -19.04 -1.50 7.18
C GLU A 457 -19.12 -1.48 8.73
N ALA A 458 -19.45 -0.34 9.34
CA ALA A 458 -19.30 -0.13 10.78
C ALA A 458 -20.07 1.08 11.34
N VAL A 459 -20.23 1.08 12.67
CA VAL A 459 -20.61 2.24 13.48
C VAL A 459 -19.51 2.53 14.50
N PHE A 460 -18.92 3.72 14.38
CA PHE A 460 -17.90 4.24 15.26
C PHE A 460 -18.50 5.21 16.26
N THR A 461 -18.09 5.11 17.52
CA THR A 461 -18.37 6.10 18.55
C THR A 461 -17.10 6.91 18.79
N PHE A 462 -17.16 8.23 18.61
CA PHE A 462 -16.07 9.14 18.96
C PHE A 462 -16.48 10.08 20.10
N ASP A 463 -15.52 10.50 20.91
CA ASP A 463 -15.73 11.61 21.84
C ASP A 463 -15.65 12.98 21.12
N MET A 464 -15.87 14.07 21.87
CA MET A 464 -15.79 15.44 21.36
C MET A 464 -14.41 15.86 20.87
N LEU A 465 -13.33 15.15 21.21
CA LEU A 465 -11.97 15.42 20.73
C LEU A 465 -11.62 14.59 19.49
N GLY A 466 -12.55 13.72 19.04
CA GLY A 466 -12.34 12.82 17.92
C GLY A 466 -11.56 11.56 18.30
N LYS A 467 -11.46 11.22 19.59
CA LYS A 467 -10.92 9.95 20.07
C LYS A 467 -11.95 8.85 19.87
N ILE A 468 -11.51 7.68 19.41
CA ILE A 468 -12.38 6.52 19.26
C ILE A 468 -12.70 5.88 20.62
N LEU A 469 -13.99 5.66 20.88
CA LEU A 469 -14.49 5.03 22.11
C LEU A 469 -14.88 3.56 21.88
N SER A 470 -15.56 3.28 20.76
CA SER A 470 -16.02 1.93 20.42
C SER A 470 -16.32 1.79 18.94
N ILE A 471 -16.32 0.56 18.45
CA ILE A 471 -16.76 0.20 17.10
C ILE A 471 -17.74 -0.96 17.19
N ARG A 472 -18.81 -0.90 16.40
CA ARG A 472 -19.89 -1.89 16.38
C ARG A 472 -20.30 -2.20 14.94
N GLU A 473 -20.98 -3.32 14.76
CA GLU A 473 -21.63 -3.64 13.48
C GLU A 473 -22.66 -2.56 13.10
N PRO A 474 -22.88 -2.31 11.80
CA PRO A 474 -23.87 -1.36 11.33
C PRO A 474 -25.29 -1.91 11.52
N GLU A 475 -25.80 -1.88 12.75
CA GLU A 475 -27.22 -2.09 12.99
C GLU A 475 -27.99 -0.79 12.66
N TYR A 476 -29.09 -0.92 11.90
CA TYR A 476 -30.06 0.14 11.54
C TYR A 476 -29.65 1.17 10.46
N TYR A 477 -28.39 1.59 10.36
CA TYR A 477 -28.00 2.69 9.45
C TYR A 477 -27.91 2.30 7.96
N ALA A 478 -27.63 1.03 7.64
CA ALA A 478 -27.47 0.51 6.27
C ALA A 478 -28.80 0.42 5.47
N GLU A 479 -29.95 0.54 6.13
CA GLU A 479 -31.28 0.46 5.49
C GLU A 479 -31.84 1.83 5.07
N ASN A 480 -31.18 2.94 5.41
CA ASN A 480 -31.69 4.28 5.07
C ASN A 480 -31.61 4.50 3.55
N GLU A 481 -32.76 4.72 2.89
CA GLU A 481 -32.83 4.96 1.43
C GLU A 481 -31.93 6.12 0.96
N ASN A 482 -31.64 7.10 1.84
CA ASN A 482 -30.71 8.19 1.55
C ASN A 482 -29.26 7.71 1.32
N TRP A 483 -28.88 6.55 1.87
CA TRP A 483 -27.59 5.91 1.63
C TRP A 483 -27.47 5.35 0.19
N LYS A 484 -28.57 4.81 -0.35
CA LYS A 484 -28.62 4.16 -1.68
C LYS A 484 -28.89 5.13 -2.83
N ASN A 485 -29.66 6.19 -2.60
CA ASN A 485 -30.25 6.98 -3.67
C ASN A 485 -29.45 8.20 -4.13
N GLY A 486 -28.30 8.50 -3.50
CA GLY A 486 -27.17 9.24 -4.07
C GLY A 486 -27.41 10.55 -4.84
N VAL A 487 -28.60 11.16 -4.81
CA VAL A 487 -28.94 12.28 -5.70
C VAL A 487 -29.86 13.30 -5.03
N LEU A 488 -30.76 12.84 -4.15
CA LEU A 488 -31.75 13.67 -3.47
C LEU A 488 -32.03 13.09 -2.08
N PHE A 489 -31.34 13.57 -1.05
CA PHE A 489 -31.78 13.33 0.32
C PHE A 489 -32.68 14.50 0.77
N ARG A 490 -33.73 14.16 1.52
CA ARG A 490 -34.51 15.13 2.28
C ARG A 490 -34.63 14.61 3.70
N GLU A 491 -33.96 15.27 4.63
CA GLU A 491 -34.12 15.02 6.05
C GLU A 491 -35.03 16.08 6.67
N ILE A 492 -35.91 15.64 7.55
CA ILE A 492 -36.82 16.50 8.28
C ILE A 492 -36.62 16.21 9.77
N GLN A 493 -36.36 17.26 10.54
CA GLN A 493 -36.28 17.20 11.99
C GLN A 493 -37.32 18.11 12.62
N TYR A 494 -38.10 17.58 13.55
CA TYR A 494 -38.96 18.39 14.41
C TYR A 494 -38.12 19.09 15.50
N LEU A 495 -38.36 20.38 15.71
CA LEU A 495 -37.62 21.25 16.63
C LEU A 495 -38.56 21.72 17.76
N PRO A 496 -38.55 21.04 18.92
CA PRO A 496 -39.61 21.18 19.91
C PRO A 496 -39.55 22.47 20.73
N LYS A 497 -38.39 23.13 20.95
CA LYS A 497 -38.32 24.29 21.85
C LYS A 497 -39.05 25.51 21.28
N LYS A 498 -39.16 25.62 19.96
CA LYS A 498 -39.86 26.69 19.25
C LYS A 498 -41.05 26.22 18.40
N ASN A 499 -41.36 24.93 18.42
CA ASN A 499 -42.37 24.31 17.55
C ASN A 499 -42.09 24.57 16.06
N ASN A 500 -40.85 24.31 15.65
CA ASN A 500 -40.36 24.51 14.30
C ASN A 500 -40.05 23.16 13.63
N GLN A 501 -39.74 23.20 12.35
CA GLN A 501 -39.28 22.06 11.57
C GLN A 501 -38.07 22.46 10.73
N LEU A 502 -36.98 21.71 10.84
CA LEU A 502 -35.84 21.84 9.95
C LEU A 502 -36.02 20.88 8.78
N ALA A 503 -35.98 21.41 7.56
CA ALA A 503 -35.82 20.64 6.34
C ALA A 503 -34.40 20.83 5.81
N VAL A 504 -33.70 19.71 5.60
CA VAL A 504 -32.38 19.67 4.99
C VAL A 504 -32.47 18.87 3.70
N TYR A 505 -31.93 19.41 2.61
CA TYR A 505 -31.94 18.72 1.33
C TYR A 505 -30.74 19.13 0.46
N GLY A 506 -30.21 18.17 -0.28
CA GLY A 506 -29.17 18.38 -1.29
C GLY A 506 -29.77 18.65 -2.67
N PHE A 507 -29.12 19.47 -3.48
CA PHE A 507 -29.46 19.69 -4.89
C PHE A 507 -28.29 19.32 -5.80
N SER A 508 -28.57 18.47 -6.78
CA SER A 508 -27.63 18.13 -7.85
C SER A 508 -27.85 18.93 -9.14
N ASP A 509 -29.09 19.19 -9.61
CA ASP A 509 -29.26 19.31 -11.07
C ASP A 509 -29.85 20.60 -11.69
N LYS A 510 -29.91 21.76 -11.00
CA LYS A 510 -30.55 22.97 -11.60
C LYS A 510 -29.92 24.35 -11.34
N LEU A 511 -28.79 24.45 -10.63
CA LEU A 511 -28.12 25.73 -10.35
C LEU A 511 -26.70 25.75 -10.93
N ALA A 512 -26.14 26.93 -11.17
CA ALA A 512 -24.77 27.08 -11.69
C ALA A 512 -23.70 26.43 -10.79
N TYR A 513 -24.03 26.22 -9.50
CA TYR A 513 -23.24 25.52 -8.50
C TYR A 513 -24.15 24.54 -7.74
N PRO A 514 -23.67 23.32 -7.45
CA PRO A 514 -24.36 22.37 -6.59
C PRO A 514 -24.43 22.92 -5.15
N SER A 515 -25.52 22.65 -4.44
CA SER A 515 -25.69 23.18 -3.08
C SER A 515 -26.56 22.33 -2.16
N GLY A 516 -26.26 22.38 -0.86
CA GLY A 516 -27.14 21.90 0.20
C GLY A 516 -27.93 23.06 0.82
N VAL A 517 -29.16 22.81 1.26
CA VAL A 517 -29.99 23.82 1.93
C VAL A 517 -30.48 23.32 3.28
N PHE A 518 -30.36 24.19 4.28
CA PHE A 518 -30.96 24.07 5.59
C PHE A 518 -32.05 25.14 5.70
N SER A 519 -33.31 24.74 5.83
CA SER A 519 -34.45 25.66 5.95
C SER A 519 -35.27 25.32 7.19
N GLU A 520 -35.38 26.27 8.10
CA GLU A 520 -36.20 26.16 9.30
C GLU A 520 -37.53 26.87 9.08
N LEU A 521 -38.62 26.13 9.26
CA LEU A 521 -39.99 26.62 9.11
C LEU A 521 -40.68 26.60 10.47
N GLY A 522 -41.30 27.71 10.86
CA GLY A 522 -42.17 27.72 12.02
C GLY A 522 -43.49 27.04 11.69
N ILE A 523 -43.86 25.96 12.38
CA ILE A 523 -45.03 25.13 12.03
C ILE A 523 -46.32 25.95 12.09
N ASP A 524 -46.50 26.71 13.17
CA ASP A 524 -47.70 27.53 13.37
C ASP A 524 -47.75 28.71 12.41
N SER A 525 -46.62 29.40 12.24
CA SER A 525 -46.54 30.61 11.42
C SER A 525 -46.48 30.34 9.92
N LYS A 526 -46.11 29.12 9.52
CA LYS A 526 -45.74 28.74 8.14
C LYS A 526 -44.68 29.63 7.49
N GLN A 527 -43.95 30.40 8.30
CA GLN A 527 -42.89 31.29 7.84
C GLN A 527 -41.54 30.56 7.90
N GLU A 528 -40.73 30.74 6.87
CA GLU A 528 -39.32 30.40 6.92
C GLU A 528 -38.59 31.36 7.87
N LEU A 529 -37.95 30.80 8.89
CA LEU A 529 -37.29 31.54 9.97
C LEU A 529 -35.78 31.56 9.80
N PHE A 530 -35.21 30.52 9.20
CA PHE A 530 -33.80 30.40 8.91
C PHE A 530 -33.61 29.73 7.55
N LYS A 531 -32.62 30.20 6.80
CA LYS A 531 -32.19 29.56 5.57
C LYS A 531 -30.69 29.72 5.38
N ALA A 532 -29.99 28.61 5.28
CA ALA A 532 -28.58 28.55 4.92
C ALA A 532 -28.40 27.71 3.65
N ARG A 533 -27.52 28.17 2.78
CA ARG A 533 -27.10 27.45 1.58
C ARG A 533 -25.61 27.17 1.63
N LEU A 534 -25.26 25.92 1.38
CA LEU A 534 -23.89 25.41 1.36
C LEU A 534 -23.52 25.19 -0.10
N TYR A 535 -22.55 25.95 -0.62
CA TYR A 535 -22.06 25.84 -1.98
C TYR A 535 -20.82 24.96 -2.04
N PHE A 536 -20.78 24.06 -3.03
CA PHE A 536 -19.63 23.19 -3.29
C PHE A 536 -18.88 23.62 -4.55
N ASP A 537 -17.62 23.24 -4.67
CA ASP A 537 -16.85 23.44 -5.89
C ASP A 537 -17.50 22.68 -7.06
N LYS A 538 -17.67 23.36 -8.18
CA LYS A 538 -18.25 22.84 -9.42
C LYS A 538 -17.32 21.82 -10.11
N ASN A 539 -16.00 21.99 -9.98
CA ASN A 539 -15.01 21.12 -10.63
C ASN A 539 -14.74 19.84 -9.83
N SER A 540 -15.06 19.88 -8.54
CA SER A 540 -14.96 18.76 -7.59
C SER A 540 -16.35 18.22 -7.25
N PHE A 541 -17.35 18.50 -8.09
CA PHE A 541 -18.69 17.94 -7.94
C PHE A 541 -18.67 16.47 -8.34
N GLU A 542 -18.17 15.66 -7.42
CA GLU A 542 -18.42 14.24 -7.41
C GLU A 542 -19.68 13.99 -6.56
N GLU A 543 -20.46 13.00 -6.95
CA GLU A 543 -21.77 12.69 -6.39
C GLU A 543 -21.75 12.64 -4.84
N ASN A 544 -22.71 13.32 -4.19
CA ASN A 544 -23.06 13.20 -2.75
C ASN A 544 -22.21 13.90 -1.68
N ASN A 545 -22.32 15.23 -1.62
CA ASN A 545 -21.61 16.01 -0.61
C ASN A 545 -22.25 16.05 0.77
N ILE A 546 -23.57 15.87 0.90
CA ILE A 546 -24.25 15.86 2.21
C ILE A 546 -25.19 14.66 2.26
N LEU A 547 -25.09 13.85 3.32
CA LEU A 547 -25.94 12.68 3.53
C LEU A 547 -27.06 12.92 4.57
N SER A 548 -26.89 13.93 5.41
CA SER A 548 -27.78 14.26 6.53
C SER A 548 -27.49 15.66 7.06
N GLY A 549 -28.49 16.28 7.68
CA GLY A 549 -28.30 17.48 8.48
C GLY A 549 -29.33 17.65 9.59
N ARG A 550 -28.87 18.13 10.75
CA ARG A 550 -29.69 18.27 11.97
C ARG A 550 -29.34 19.52 12.75
N ARG A 551 -30.32 20.14 13.41
CA ARG A 551 -30.11 21.11 14.49
C ARG A 551 -29.78 20.34 15.76
N ILE A 552 -28.65 20.69 16.39
CA ILE A 552 -28.16 20.05 17.61
C ILE A 552 -27.60 21.09 18.60
N GLU A 553 -27.38 20.67 19.83
CA GLU A 553 -26.52 21.34 20.79
C GLU A 553 -25.10 20.77 20.66
N LEU A 554 -24.08 21.62 20.52
CA LEU A 554 -22.71 21.17 20.23
C LEU A 554 -22.05 20.43 21.39
N PHE A 555 -22.26 20.86 22.64
CA PHE A 555 -21.65 20.26 23.83
C PHE A 555 -22.66 20.15 24.96
#